data_AF-A0A848HL64-F1
#
_entry.id   AF-A0A848HL64-F1
#
_cell.length_a   1.000
_cell.length_b   1.000
_cell.length_c   1.000
_cell.angle_alpha   90.00
_cell.angle_beta   90.00
_cell.angle_gamma   90.00
#
_symmetry.space_group_name_H-M   'P 1'
#
loop_
_entity.id
_entity.type
_entity.pdbx_description
1 polymer ?
#
loop_
_entity_poly.entity_id
_entity_poly.type
_entity_poly.pdbx_seq_one_letter_code
_entity_poly.pdbx_strand_id
1 'polypeptide(L)'
;MKKPILFAGAWLVAAGCLASTGNAPVVVSGTVADEASKAGLLARLREVYGAERVVDQVAVGMVATPANWDSYVQRLVGPNLKMITRGQLKVDGNAVSLRGDVANEVQRQRIASDIATSLNPTYTVNNGLRVVASEQSLLDAALADRIIEFESGKATLTESGMGILDQMSAVLLKLKNKKVEVIGHTDNSGSRASNLSLSQARAEAVKVYVVTKGIDPESIAVSGEGPDRPVADNRAPEGRARNRRIEFKVAQ
;
A
#
# COMPACT_ATOMS: atom_id res chain seq x y z
N MET A 1 -20.49 37.49 -40.51
CA MET A 1 -19.30 36.61 -40.41
C MET A 1 -18.74 36.71 -39.00
N LYS A 2 -18.99 35.70 -38.15
CA LYS A 2 -18.47 35.64 -36.78
C LYS A 2 -17.19 34.81 -36.79
N LYS A 3 -16.07 35.41 -36.36
CA LYS A 3 -14.78 34.73 -36.16
C LYS A 3 -14.92 33.69 -35.03
N PRO A 4 -14.35 32.48 -35.15
CA PRO A 4 -14.28 31.57 -34.02
C PRO A 4 -13.17 32.01 -33.05
N ILE A 5 -13.52 32.07 -31.77
CA ILE A 5 -12.60 32.30 -30.66
C ILE A 5 -11.96 30.94 -30.35
N LEU A 6 -10.70 30.76 -30.72
CA LEU A 6 -9.89 29.60 -30.36
C LEU A 6 -9.34 29.79 -28.95
N PHE A 7 -9.89 29.06 -27.98
CA PHE A 7 -9.25 28.86 -26.68
C PHE A 7 -8.12 27.85 -26.84
N ALA A 8 -6.87 28.31 -26.74
CA ALA A 8 -5.69 27.47 -26.66
C ALA A 8 -5.47 27.07 -25.19
N GLY A 9 -5.92 25.88 -24.81
CA GLY A 9 -5.54 25.20 -23.56
C GLY A 9 -4.88 23.88 -23.92
N ALA A 10 -3.62 23.68 -23.52
CA ALA A 10 -2.83 22.49 -23.81
C ALA A 10 -3.17 21.34 -22.83
N TRP A 11 -3.09 20.09 -23.30
CA TRP A 11 -3.82 18.95 -22.74
C TRP A 11 -2.95 17.91 -21.99
N LEU A 12 -3.56 17.42 -20.90
CA LEU A 12 -3.48 16.10 -20.24
C LEU A 12 -2.32 15.15 -20.57
N VAL A 13 -1.30 15.11 -19.70
CA VAL A 13 -0.68 13.81 -19.35
C VAL A 13 -1.68 13.07 -18.47
N ALA A 14 -2.25 11.97 -18.94
CA ALA A 14 -2.92 11.03 -18.06
C ALA A 14 -2.10 9.76 -18.07
N ALA A 15 -1.30 9.56 -17.03
CA ALA A 15 -0.88 8.21 -16.64
C ALA A 15 -2.12 7.48 -16.09
N GLY A 16 -3.11 7.21 -16.94
CA GLY A 16 -4.40 6.65 -16.56
C GLY A 16 -4.35 5.13 -16.52
N CYS A 17 -4.36 4.57 -15.32
CA CYS A 17 -4.51 3.12 -15.13
C CYS A 17 -6.01 2.75 -15.19
N LEU A 18 -6.49 2.28 -16.35
CA LEU A 18 -7.80 1.64 -16.49
C LEU A 18 -7.64 0.12 -16.29
N ALA A 19 -7.36 -0.36 -15.08
CA ALA A 19 -7.70 -1.73 -14.65
C ALA A 19 -7.33 -2.01 -13.19
N SER A 20 -8.11 -2.88 -12.56
CA SER A 20 -8.16 -3.21 -11.14
C SER A 20 -7.14 -4.26 -10.66
N THR A 21 -6.08 -4.57 -11.41
CA THR A 21 -5.13 -5.63 -11.04
C THR A 21 -3.72 -5.30 -11.53
N GLY A 22 -2.69 -5.69 -10.76
CA GLY A 22 -1.29 -5.21 -10.79
C GLY A 22 -0.48 -5.33 -12.09
N ASN A 23 -1.09 -5.66 -13.22
CA ASN A 23 -0.47 -5.80 -14.54
C ASN A 23 -1.02 -4.86 -15.62
N ALA A 24 -1.79 -3.83 -15.24
CA ALA A 24 -2.34 -2.86 -16.17
C ALA A 24 -1.25 -2.03 -16.89
N PRO A 25 -1.46 -1.67 -18.16
CA PRO A 25 -0.55 -0.79 -18.90
C PRO A 25 -0.56 0.63 -18.31
N VAL A 26 0.61 1.26 -18.34
CA VAL A 26 0.82 2.67 -18.04
C VAL A 26 0.76 3.42 -19.36
N VAL A 27 -0.40 3.99 -19.65
CA VAL A 27 -0.59 4.83 -20.83
C VAL A 27 -0.02 6.21 -20.54
N VAL A 28 0.83 6.73 -21.41
CA VAL A 28 1.30 8.12 -21.32
C VAL A 28 0.87 8.85 -22.58
N SER A 29 0.09 9.92 -22.39
CA SER A 29 -0.44 10.75 -23.48
C SER A 29 -0.04 12.21 -23.28
N GLY A 30 -0.21 13.04 -24.31
CA GLY A 30 -0.05 14.49 -24.19
C GLY A 30 0.86 15.07 -25.27
N THR A 31 1.31 16.30 -25.06
CA THR A 31 2.22 17.00 -25.97
C THR A 31 3.43 17.51 -25.22
N VAL A 32 4.63 17.26 -25.75
CA VAL A 32 5.90 17.77 -25.22
C VAL A 32 6.57 18.69 -26.24
N ALA A 33 7.46 19.56 -25.76
CA ALA A 33 8.09 20.61 -26.56
C ALA A 33 9.00 20.05 -27.67
N ASP A 34 9.71 18.97 -27.38
CA ASP A 34 10.67 18.36 -28.30
C ASP A 34 10.82 16.84 -28.08
N GLU A 35 11.56 16.20 -28.99
CA GLU A 35 11.83 14.77 -28.95
C GLU A 35 12.72 14.35 -27.76
N ALA A 36 13.58 15.25 -27.26
CA ALA A 36 14.46 14.96 -26.14
C ALA A 36 13.66 14.85 -24.83
N SER A 37 12.71 15.77 -24.61
CA SER A 37 11.74 15.70 -23.51
C SER A 37 10.91 14.41 -23.58
N LYS A 38 10.43 14.05 -24.79
CA LYS A 38 9.68 12.80 -25.00
C LYS A 38 10.52 11.59 -24.60
N ALA A 39 11.74 11.49 -25.12
CA ALA A 39 12.64 10.39 -24.86
C ALA A 39 13.00 10.27 -23.37
N GLY A 40 13.29 11.38 -22.70
CA GLY A 40 13.60 11.41 -21.27
C GLY A 40 12.43 10.95 -20.40
N LEU A 41 11.21 11.41 -20.70
CA LEU A 41 9.99 10.98 -20.01
C LEU A 41 9.75 9.47 -20.18
N LEU A 42 9.80 8.98 -21.42
CA LEU A 42 9.60 7.56 -21.70
C LEU A 42 10.68 6.69 -21.06
N ALA A 43 11.95 7.10 -21.10
CA ALA A 43 13.03 6.39 -20.44
C ALA A 43 12.76 6.26 -18.93
N ARG A 44 12.37 7.36 -18.28
CA ARG A 44 12.06 7.36 -16.85
C ARG A 44 10.85 6.50 -16.50
N LEU A 45 9.78 6.56 -17.31
CA LEU A 45 8.60 5.71 -17.12
C LEU A 45 8.94 4.23 -17.27
N ARG A 46 9.78 3.87 -18.24
CA ARG A 46 10.21 2.48 -18.47
C ARG A 46 11.15 1.98 -17.37
N GLU A 47 12.01 2.85 -16.83
CA GLU A 47 12.84 2.52 -15.66
C GLU A 47 11.97 2.20 -14.44
N VAL A 48 10.95 3.03 -14.18
CA VAL A 48 10.06 2.81 -13.03
C VAL A 48 9.13 1.64 -13.28
N TYR A 49 8.36 1.62 -14.37
CA TYR A 49 7.26 0.67 -14.58
C TYR A 49 7.60 -0.56 -15.43
N GLY A 50 8.77 -0.59 -16.07
CA GLY A 50 9.15 -1.63 -17.03
C GLY A 50 8.71 -1.30 -18.44
N ALA A 51 9.57 -1.64 -19.42
CA ALA A 51 9.36 -1.27 -20.82
C ALA A 51 8.05 -1.82 -21.42
N GLU A 52 7.67 -3.04 -21.05
CA GLU A 52 6.51 -3.73 -21.60
C GLU A 52 5.17 -3.15 -21.14
N ARG A 53 5.19 -2.39 -20.05
CA ARG A 53 3.98 -1.81 -19.47
C ARG A 53 3.69 -0.41 -19.99
N VAL A 54 4.67 0.28 -20.58
CA VAL A 54 4.54 1.69 -20.99
C VAL A 54 4.01 1.78 -22.40
N VAL A 55 2.83 2.37 -22.56
CA VAL A 55 2.19 2.64 -23.85
C VAL A 55 2.38 4.11 -24.19
N ASP A 56 3.21 4.39 -25.20
CA ASP A 56 3.49 5.74 -25.69
C ASP A 56 2.36 6.25 -26.59
N GLN A 57 1.73 7.35 -26.18
CA GLN A 57 0.78 8.15 -26.97
C GLN A 57 1.14 9.64 -26.89
N VAL A 58 2.42 9.95 -26.65
CA VAL A 58 2.91 11.32 -26.55
C VAL A 58 3.21 11.87 -27.94
N ALA A 59 2.68 13.04 -28.24
CA ALA A 59 3.00 13.83 -29.42
C ALA A 59 4.09 14.87 -29.11
N VAL A 60 4.87 15.24 -30.12
CA VAL A 60 5.77 16.38 -30.07
C VAL A 60 5.11 17.56 -30.78
N GLY A 61 5.12 18.74 -30.16
CA GLY A 61 4.49 19.93 -30.73
C GLY A 61 4.92 21.21 -30.04
N MET A 62 4.56 22.35 -30.64
CA MET A 62 4.89 23.66 -30.06
C MET A 62 4.04 23.91 -28.81
N VAL A 63 4.63 23.65 -27.64
CA VAL A 63 4.03 23.90 -26.33
C VAL A 63 5.01 24.70 -25.47
N ALA A 64 4.50 25.72 -24.77
CA ALA A 64 5.30 26.49 -23.83
C ALA A 64 5.53 25.67 -22.56
N THR A 65 6.78 25.35 -22.25
CA THR A 65 7.17 24.64 -21.03
C THR A 65 7.80 25.59 -20.02
N PRO A 66 7.48 25.47 -18.72
CA PRO A 66 8.19 26.16 -17.66
C PRO A 66 9.68 25.82 -17.64
N ALA A 67 10.50 26.68 -17.01
CA ALA A 67 11.91 26.39 -16.81
C ALA A 67 12.11 25.08 -16.03
N ASN A 68 13.06 24.27 -16.49
CA ASN A 68 13.43 22.97 -15.90
C ASN A 68 12.28 21.93 -15.85
N TRP A 69 11.25 22.07 -16.69
CA TRP A 69 10.10 21.18 -16.71
C TRP A 69 10.48 19.70 -16.77
N ASP A 70 11.41 19.31 -17.65
CA ASP A 70 11.84 17.92 -17.80
C ASP A 70 12.39 17.33 -16.51
N SER A 71 13.25 18.08 -15.81
CA SER A 71 13.85 17.65 -14.55
C SER A 71 12.79 17.41 -13.48
N TYR A 72 11.80 18.29 -13.38
CA TYR A 72 10.72 18.17 -12.40
C TYR A 72 9.79 16.99 -12.71
N VAL A 73 9.36 16.85 -13.97
CA VAL A 73 8.48 15.74 -14.36
C VAL A 73 9.18 14.39 -14.18
N GLN A 74 10.46 14.28 -14.51
CA GLN A 74 11.22 13.05 -14.29
C GLN A 74 11.35 12.69 -12.79
N ARG A 75 11.48 13.69 -11.91
CA ARG A 75 11.48 13.47 -10.45
C ARG A 75 10.13 13.02 -9.92
N LEU A 76 9.03 13.53 -10.47
CA LEU A 76 7.67 13.09 -10.10
C LEU A 76 7.45 11.62 -10.41
N VAL A 77 8.01 11.14 -11.52
CA VAL A 77 7.98 9.73 -11.90
C VAL A 77 8.98 8.95 -11.04
N GLY A 78 8.57 8.65 -9.81
CA GLY A 78 9.36 7.92 -8.81
C GLY A 78 8.71 6.59 -8.40
N PRO A 79 9.44 5.76 -7.62
CA PRO A 79 8.93 4.45 -7.16
C PRO A 79 7.66 4.56 -6.30
N ASN A 80 7.46 5.68 -5.60
CA ASN A 80 6.27 5.89 -4.76
C ASN A 80 4.98 5.99 -5.56
N LEU A 81 5.03 6.34 -6.85
CA LEU A 81 3.86 6.29 -7.72
C LEU A 81 3.37 4.85 -7.96
N LYS A 82 4.21 3.82 -7.78
CA LYS A 82 3.77 2.42 -7.84
C LYS A 82 2.83 2.02 -6.71
N MET A 83 2.85 2.76 -5.60
CA MET A 83 1.98 2.52 -4.45
C MET A 83 0.54 2.99 -4.69
N ILE A 84 0.31 3.71 -5.80
CA ILE A 84 -0.99 4.25 -6.17
C ILE A 84 -1.66 3.28 -7.14
N THR A 85 -2.84 2.80 -6.75
CA THR A 85 -3.70 1.98 -7.62
C THR A 85 -4.78 2.86 -8.24
N ARG A 86 -5.24 2.50 -9.45
CA ARG A 86 -6.19 3.33 -10.23
C ARG A 86 -5.74 4.80 -10.33
N GLY A 87 -4.43 4.98 -10.46
CA GLY A 87 -3.77 6.27 -10.41
C GLY A 87 -3.93 7.09 -11.69
N GLN A 88 -3.83 8.41 -11.53
CA GLN A 88 -3.67 9.38 -12.60
C GLN A 88 -2.75 10.51 -12.13
N LEU A 89 -1.63 10.69 -12.83
CA LEU A 89 -0.78 11.87 -12.71
C LEU A 89 -1.00 12.76 -13.93
N LYS A 90 -1.38 14.03 -13.69
CA LYS A 90 -1.51 15.07 -14.70
C LYS A 90 -0.59 16.24 -14.39
N VAL A 91 0.15 16.68 -15.41
CA VAL A 91 1.01 17.87 -15.39
C VAL A 91 0.49 18.83 -16.46
N ASP A 92 0.28 20.09 -16.08
CA ASP A 92 -0.30 21.15 -16.90
C ASP A 92 0.42 22.48 -16.59
N GLY A 93 1.47 22.77 -17.35
CA GLY A 93 2.40 23.86 -17.03
C GLY A 93 3.00 23.68 -15.63
N ASN A 94 2.66 24.60 -14.72
CA ASN A 94 3.07 24.56 -13.31
C ASN A 94 2.06 23.80 -12.41
N ALA A 95 0.92 23.37 -12.93
CA ALA A 95 -0.08 22.65 -12.15
C ALA A 95 0.16 21.14 -12.25
N VAL A 96 0.33 20.49 -11.09
CA VAL A 96 0.44 19.04 -10.98
C VAL A 96 -0.78 18.54 -10.22
N SER A 97 -1.47 17.54 -10.73
CA SER A 97 -2.56 16.89 -10.03
C SER A 97 -2.34 15.39 -10.01
N LEU A 98 -2.48 14.82 -8.82
CA LEU A 98 -2.33 13.39 -8.59
C LEU A 98 -3.60 12.84 -7.97
N ARG A 99 -4.16 11.79 -8.59
CA ARG A 99 -5.35 11.10 -8.11
C ARG A 99 -5.10 9.59 -8.11
N GLY A 100 -5.88 8.88 -7.31
CA GLY A 100 -5.82 7.43 -7.20
C GLY A 100 -5.95 6.98 -5.76
N ASP A 101 -5.78 5.69 -5.56
CA ASP A 101 -5.99 5.04 -4.27
C ASP A 101 -4.68 4.56 -3.68
N VAL A 102 -4.52 4.79 -2.38
CA VAL A 102 -3.35 4.38 -1.59
C VAL A 102 -3.81 3.54 -0.41
N ALA A 103 -2.94 2.64 0.05
CA ALA A 103 -3.34 1.62 1.01
C ALA A 103 -3.58 2.16 2.43
N ASN A 104 -2.90 3.24 2.82
CA ASN A 104 -3.03 3.85 4.15
C ASN A 104 -2.63 5.34 4.18
N GLU A 105 -2.90 5.98 5.32
CA GLU A 105 -2.58 7.39 5.57
C GLU A 105 -1.09 7.70 5.49
N VAL A 106 -0.24 6.80 6.01
CA VAL A 106 1.22 6.96 6.01
C VAL A 106 1.75 7.03 4.59
N GLN A 107 1.29 6.14 3.70
CA GLN A 107 1.64 6.18 2.28
C GLN A 107 1.13 7.45 1.61
N ARG A 108 -0.12 7.87 1.88
CA ARG A 108 -0.67 9.13 1.35
C ARG A 108 0.22 10.32 1.70
N GLN A 109 0.62 10.42 2.97
CA GLN A 109 1.46 11.51 3.46
C GLN A 109 2.86 11.48 2.88
N ARG A 110 3.48 10.29 2.79
CA ARG A 110 4.80 10.13 2.13
C ARG A 110 4.76 10.60 0.69
N ILE A 111 3.83 10.09 -0.12
CA ILE A 111 3.69 10.47 -1.53
C ILE A 111 3.45 11.98 -1.67
N ALA A 112 2.57 12.56 -0.84
CA ALA A 112 2.31 14.00 -0.86
C ALA A 112 3.55 14.83 -0.51
N SER A 113 4.29 14.42 0.52
CA SER A 113 5.53 15.07 0.95
C SER A 113 6.63 14.99 -0.11
N ASP A 114 6.80 13.82 -0.72
CA ASP A 114 7.81 13.59 -1.75
C ASP A 114 7.54 14.44 -3.00
N ILE A 115 6.27 14.57 -3.40
CA ILE A 115 5.88 15.42 -4.52
C ILE A 115 6.09 16.90 -4.19
N ALA A 116 5.69 17.33 -2.99
CA ALA A 116 5.85 18.71 -2.55
C ALA A 116 7.33 19.12 -2.46
N THR A 117 8.22 18.21 -2.05
CA THR A 117 9.67 18.45 -1.94
C THR A 117 10.41 18.31 -3.27
N SER A 118 9.90 17.48 -4.19
CA SER A 118 10.48 17.30 -5.53
C SER A 118 10.24 18.49 -6.45
N LEU A 119 9.18 19.26 -6.17
CA LEU A 119 8.78 20.45 -6.92
C LEU A 119 9.22 21.73 -6.19
N ASN A 120 9.37 22.82 -6.95
CA ASN A 120 9.66 24.12 -6.36
C ASN A 120 8.34 24.87 -6.00
N PRO A 121 8.40 26.00 -5.26
CA PRO A 121 7.20 26.72 -4.83
C PRO A 121 6.32 27.32 -5.94
N THR A 122 6.80 27.39 -7.20
CA THR A 122 6.01 27.92 -8.32
C THR A 122 5.06 26.89 -8.92
N TYR A 123 5.19 25.62 -8.54
CA TYR A 123 4.27 24.56 -8.93
C TYR A 123 3.12 24.42 -7.92
N THR A 124 1.90 24.32 -8.43
CA THR A 124 0.71 24.06 -7.61
C THR A 124 0.40 22.57 -7.62
N VAL A 125 0.44 21.92 -6.46
CA VAL A 125 0.15 20.48 -6.32
C VAL A 125 -1.27 20.28 -5.81
N ASN A 126 -2.10 19.65 -6.63
CA ASN A 126 -3.45 19.23 -6.29
C ASN A 126 -3.45 17.75 -5.91
N ASN A 127 -3.46 17.45 -4.61
CA ASN A 127 -3.51 16.09 -4.09
C ASN A 127 -4.97 15.59 -4.01
N GLY A 128 -5.34 14.68 -4.89
CA GLY A 128 -6.63 13.97 -4.88
C GLY A 128 -6.49 12.49 -4.55
N LEU A 129 -5.43 12.08 -3.85
CA LEU A 129 -5.26 10.71 -3.38
C LEU A 129 -6.30 10.37 -2.31
N ARG A 130 -6.90 9.19 -2.44
CA ARG A 130 -7.87 8.65 -1.49
C ARG A 130 -7.25 7.46 -0.78
N VAL A 131 -7.44 7.39 0.53
CA VAL A 131 -7.07 6.18 1.28
C VAL A 131 -8.20 5.19 1.06
N VAL A 132 -7.92 4.16 0.29
CA VAL A 132 -8.76 2.97 0.26
C VAL A 132 -8.05 2.01 1.19
N ALA A 133 -8.53 1.93 2.43
CA ALA A 133 -7.95 1.03 3.41
C ALA A 133 -7.97 -0.37 2.80
N SER A 134 -6.79 -0.90 2.47
CA SER A 134 -6.66 -2.31 2.15
C SER A 134 -7.22 -3.10 3.33
N GLU A 135 -7.90 -4.21 3.08
CA GLU A 135 -8.45 -5.04 4.15
C GLU A 135 -7.35 -5.42 5.16
N GLN A 136 -6.11 -5.60 4.68
CA GLN A 136 -4.93 -5.78 5.52
C GLN A 136 -4.66 -4.58 6.43
N SER A 137 -4.67 -3.35 5.90
CA SER A 137 -4.43 -2.16 6.72
C SER A 137 -5.49 -1.93 7.80
N LEU A 138 -6.72 -2.39 7.58
CA LEU A 138 -7.76 -2.36 8.62
C LEU A 138 -7.43 -3.33 9.75
N LEU A 139 -6.92 -4.52 9.42
CA LEU A 139 -6.45 -5.50 10.41
C LEU A 139 -5.22 -4.99 11.17
N ASP A 140 -4.23 -4.44 10.47
CA ASP A 140 -3.01 -3.89 11.07
C ASP A 140 -3.34 -2.73 12.02
N ALA A 141 -4.21 -1.82 11.60
CA ALA A 141 -4.68 -0.71 12.43
C ALA A 141 -5.53 -1.18 13.61
N ALA A 142 -6.31 -2.24 13.44
CA ALA A 142 -7.07 -2.85 14.53
C ALA A 142 -6.15 -3.49 15.55
N LEU A 143 -5.08 -4.18 15.14
CA LEU A 143 -4.14 -4.78 16.07
C LEU A 143 -3.27 -3.71 16.75
N ALA A 144 -2.84 -2.68 16.02
CA ALA A 144 -2.08 -1.54 16.51
C ALA A 144 -0.84 -1.94 17.33
N ASP A 145 -0.09 -2.94 16.84
CA ASP A 145 1.07 -3.54 17.51
C ASP A 145 0.79 -4.13 18.90
N ARG A 146 -0.49 -4.27 19.30
CA ARG A 146 -0.86 -4.88 20.58
C ARG A 146 -0.63 -6.38 20.53
N ILE A 147 -0.14 -6.91 21.64
CA ILE A 147 0.15 -8.33 21.79
C ILE A 147 -1.11 -9.03 22.31
N ILE A 148 -1.58 -10.04 21.57
CA ILE A 148 -2.63 -10.94 22.08
C ILE A 148 -2.00 -11.85 23.12
N GLU A 149 -2.40 -11.65 24.37
CA GLU A 149 -1.83 -12.33 25.53
C GLU A 149 -2.47 -13.68 25.79
N PHE A 150 -1.63 -14.61 26.26
CA PHE A 150 -2.01 -15.96 26.67
C PHE A 150 -1.43 -16.26 28.04
N GLU A 151 -2.06 -17.18 28.77
CA GLU A 151 -1.51 -17.76 29.99
C GLU A 151 -0.11 -18.35 29.73
N SER A 152 0.77 -18.25 30.73
CA SER A 152 2.18 -18.60 30.57
C SER A 152 2.35 -20.06 30.09
N GLY A 153 3.09 -20.23 28.98
CA GLY A 153 3.34 -21.54 28.36
C GLY A 153 2.11 -22.22 27.75
N LYS A 154 0.96 -21.54 27.68
CA LYS A 154 -0.32 -22.11 27.21
C LYS A 154 -0.86 -21.37 25.98
N ALA A 155 -1.90 -21.96 25.41
CA ALA A 155 -2.74 -21.37 24.37
C ALA A 155 -4.09 -20.84 24.91
N THR A 156 -4.24 -20.74 26.24
CA THR A 156 -5.41 -20.14 26.88
C THR A 156 -5.29 -18.61 26.82
N LEU A 157 -6.27 -17.93 26.22
CA LEU A 157 -6.32 -16.47 26.12
C LEU A 157 -6.54 -15.84 27.51
N THR A 158 -5.85 -14.73 27.79
CA THR A 158 -6.13 -13.91 28.98
C THR A 158 -7.32 -12.99 28.73
N GLU A 159 -7.85 -12.37 29.78
CA GLU A 159 -8.92 -11.35 29.64
C GLU A 159 -8.49 -10.16 28.77
N SER A 160 -7.24 -9.70 28.93
CA SER A 160 -6.64 -8.67 28.08
C SER A 160 -6.58 -9.09 26.61
N GLY A 161 -6.12 -10.32 26.34
CA GLY A 161 -6.08 -10.90 24.99
C GLY A 161 -7.46 -11.00 24.35
N MET A 162 -8.47 -11.42 25.13
CA MET A 162 -9.87 -11.46 24.69
C MET A 162 -10.41 -10.07 24.33
N GLY A 163 -10.12 -9.04 25.13
CA GLY A 163 -10.53 -7.65 24.83
C GLY A 163 -9.92 -7.09 23.54
N ILE A 164 -8.68 -7.46 23.20
CA ILE A 164 -8.08 -7.13 21.90
C ILE A 164 -8.83 -7.87 20.78
N LEU A 165 -9.11 -9.15 20.97
CA LEU A 165 -9.82 -9.96 19.98
C LEU A 165 -11.26 -9.53 19.75
N ASP A 166 -11.93 -8.93 20.74
CA ASP A 166 -13.24 -8.30 20.55
C ASP A 166 -13.17 -7.16 19.53
N GLN A 167 -12.16 -6.30 19.65
CA GLN A 167 -11.94 -5.20 18.71
C GLN A 167 -11.53 -5.72 17.33
N MET A 168 -10.70 -6.76 17.27
CA MET A 168 -10.34 -7.43 16.02
C MET A 168 -11.57 -8.03 15.33
N SER A 169 -12.47 -8.68 16.10
CA SER A 169 -13.69 -9.31 15.57
C SER A 169 -14.61 -8.29 14.92
N ALA A 170 -14.74 -7.09 15.49
CA ALA A 170 -15.51 -6.00 14.91
C ALA A 170 -14.96 -5.53 13.53
N VAL A 171 -13.65 -5.68 13.30
CA VAL A 171 -13.02 -5.39 12.00
C VAL A 171 -13.16 -6.57 11.04
N LEU A 172 -12.94 -7.80 11.49
CA LEU A 172 -13.11 -9.01 10.69
C LEU A 172 -14.52 -9.11 10.09
N LEU A 173 -15.56 -8.74 10.86
CA LEU A 173 -16.95 -8.70 10.37
C LEU A 173 -17.19 -7.69 9.23
N LYS A 174 -16.33 -6.67 9.08
CA LYS A 174 -16.40 -5.70 7.97
C LYS A 174 -15.74 -6.25 6.70
N LEU A 175 -14.85 -7.24 6.81
CA LEU A 175 -14.10 -7.83 5.68
C LEU A 175 -14.90 -8.94 4.97
N LYS A 176 -16.19 -8.68 4.68
CA LYS A 176 -17.09 -9.67 4.09
C LYS A 176 -16.48 -10.33 2.85
N ASN A 177 -16.60 -11.66 2.75
CA ASN A 177 -16.09 -12.49 1.66
C ASN A 177 -14.56 -12.52 1.51
N LYS A 178 -13.79 -12.17 2.55
CA LYS A 178 -12.33 -12.34 2.58
C LYS A 178 -11.95 -13.48 3.49
N LYS A 179 -10.96 -14.26 3.06
CA LYS A 179 -10.27 -15.22 3.91
C LYS A 179 -9.16 -14.50 4.64
N VAL A 180 -9.02 -14.76 5.93
CA VAL A 180 -7.95 -14.22 6.78
C VAL A 180 -7.19 -15.40 7.37
N GLU A 181 -5.87 -15.33 7.34
CA GLU A 181 -4.97 -16.27 8.01
C GLU A 181 -4.54 -15.67 9.35
N VAL A 182 -4.64 -16.45 10.41
CA VAL A 182 -4.12 -16.13 11.74
C VAL A 182 -2.82 -16.91 11.93
N ILE A 183 -1.72 -16.18 12.13
CA ILE A 183 -0.38 -16.76 12.20
C ILE A 183 0.17 -16.58 13.60
N GLY A 184 0.53 -17.69 14.23
CA GLY A 184 1.20 -17.71 15.53
C GLY A 184 2.72 -17.64 15.40
N HIS A 185 3.35 -16.85 16.26
CA HIS A 185 4.81 -16.78 16.38
C HIS A 185 5.27 -16.93 17.83
N THR A 186 6.49 -17.44 18.01
CA THR A 186 7.17 -17.49 19.30
C THR A 186 8.53 -16.78 19.22
N ASP A 187 9.15 -16.56 20.38
CA ASP A 187 10.59 -16.34 20.42
C ASP A 187 11.35 -17.67 20.25
N ASN A 188 12.68 -17.61 20.27
CA ASN A 188 13.55 -18.76 20.06
C ASN A 188 13.88 -19.56 21.33
N SER A 189 13.23 -19.28 22.46
CA SER A 189 13.48 -20.00 23.72
C SER A 189 12.85 -21.39 23.67
N GLY A 190 13.58 -22.41 24.12
CA GLY A 190 13.09 -23.80 24.10
C GLY A 190 13.29 -24.50 22.76
N SER A 191 12.62 -25.65 22.57
CA SER A 191 12.77 -26.44 21.34
C SER A 191 11.93 -25.87 20.20
N ARG A 192 12.47 -25.87 18.98
CA ARG A 192 11.74 -25.44 17.77
C ARG A 192 10.42 -26.21 17.59
N ALA A 193 10.43 -27.53 17.83
CA ALA A 193 9.23 -28.36 17.71
C ALA A 193 8.14 -27.93 18.71
N SER A 194 8.50 -27.68 19.97
CA SER A 194 7.57 -27.18 20.98
C SER A 194 7.01 -25.81 20.60
N ASN A 195 7.85 -24.93 20.04
CA ASN A 195 7.45 -23.59 19.62
C ASN A 195 6.50 -23.61 18.42
N LEU A 196 6.73 -24.48 17.43
CA LEU A 196 5.80 -24.69 16.32
C LEU A 196 4.43 -25.14 16.84
N SER A 197 4.39 -26.18 17.68
CA SER A 197 3.15 -26.66 18.28
C SER A 197 2.43 -25.58 19.12
N LEU A 198 3.17 -24.82 19.93
CA LEU A 198 2.60 -23.75 20.74
C LEU A 198 2.04 -22.61 19.89
N SER A 199 2.76 -22.19 18.86
CA SER A 199 2.30 -21.14 17.95
C SER A 199 1.03 -21.55 17.19
N GLN A 200 0.97 -22.79 16.68
CA GLN A 200 -0.22 -23.33 16.03
C GLN A 200 -1.41 -23.38 16.99
N ALA A 201 -1.21 -23.89 18.22
CA ALA A 201 -2.27 -23.97 19.22
C ALA A 201 -2.82 -22.59 19.61
N ARG A 202 -1.95 -21.57 19.67
CA ARG A 202 -2.37 -20.18 19.93
C ARG A 202 -3.16 -19.58 18.77
N ALA A 203 -2.73 -19.82 17.52
CA ALA A 203 -3.48 -19.38 16.35
C ALA A 203 -4.87 -20.05 16.30
N GLU A 204 -4.97 -21.34 16.63
CA GLU A 204 -6.25 -22.05 16.74
C GLU A 204 -7.14 -21.47 17.85
N ALA A 205 -6.59 -21.18 19.03
CA ALA A 205 -7.33 -20.55 20.12
C ALA A 205 -7.92 -19.19 19.73
N VAL A 206 -7.17 -18.39 18.96
CA VAL A 206 -7.64 -17.13 18.38
C VAL A 206 -8.79 -17.38 17.40
N LYS A 207 -8.66 -18.35 16.48
CA LYS A 207 -9.73 -18.73 15.55
C LYS A 207 -11.00 -19.13 16.30
N VAL A 208 -10.89 -20.03 17.28
CA VAL A 208 -12.01 -20.47 18.11
C VAL A 208 -12.69 -19.27 18.77
N TYR A 209 -11.91 -18.35 19.32
CA TYR A 209 -12.46 -17.16 19.96
C TYR A 209 -13.22 -16.27 18.97
N VAL A 210 -12.63 -15.89 17.83
CA VAL A 210 -13.32 -15.00 16.87
C VAL A 210 -14.56 -15.65 16.24
N VAL A 211 -14.59 -16.99 16.11
CA VAL A 211 -15.78 -17.71 15.67
C VAL A 211 -16.94 -17.54 16.66
N THR A 212 -16.66 -17.52 17.97
CA THR A 212 -17.70 -17.21 18.99
C THR A 212 -18.26 -15.79 18.87
N LYS A 213 -17.56 -14.89 18.16
CA LYS A 213 -17.99 -13.52 17.86
C LYS A 213 -18.74 -13.40 16.52
N GLY A 214 -19.05 -14.52 15.87
CA GLY A 214 -19.86 -14.58 14.65
C GLY A 214 -19.05 -14.52 13.35
N ILE A 215 -17.73 -14.69 13.41
CA ILE A 215 -16.90 -14.84 12.21
C ILE A 215 -17.08 -16.28 11.68
N ASP A 216 -17.21 -16.41 10.36
CA ASP A 216 -17.32 -17.71 9.70
C ASP A 216 -16.01 -18.52 9.89
N PRO A 217 -16.06 -19.75 10.44
CA PRO A 217 -14.87 -20.59 10.59
C PRO A 217 -14.16 -20.91 9.27
N GLU A 218 -14.87 -20.89 8.13
CA GLU A 218 -14.26 -21.10 6.79
C GLU A 218 -13.54 -19.87 6.27
N SER A 219 -13.84 -18.68 6.79
CA SER A 219 -13.12 -17.45 6.44
C SER A 219 -11.82 -17.31 7.22
N ILE A 220 -11.52 -18.19 8.18
CA ILE A 220 -10.30 -18.13 9.00
C ILE A 220 -9.42 -19.37 8.79
N ALA A 221 -8.23 -19.16 8.24
CA ALA A 221 -7.14 -20.13 8.23
C ALA A 221 -6.20 -19.89 9.43
N VAL A 222 -5.45 -20.91 9.83
CA VAL A 222 -4.48 -20.82 10.93
C VAL A 222 -3.16 -21.46 10.55
N SER A 223 -2.05 -20.86 10.98
CA SER A 223 -0.71 -21.43 10.86
C SER A 223 0.18 -21.07 12.05
N GLY A 224 1.09 -21.97 12.39
CA GLY A 224 2.09 -21.79 13.44
C GLY A 224 3.49 -21.76 12.84
N GLU A 225 4.13 -20.60 12.86
CA GLU A 225 5.48 -20.40 12.31
C GLU A 225 6.58 -20.54 13.37
N GLY A 226 6.20 -20.77 14.63
CA GLY A 226 7.13 -20.92 15.74
C GLY A 226 8.17 -19.78 15.78
N PRO A 227 9.46 -20.09 15.91
CA PRO A 227 10.52 -19.08 15.97
C PRO A 227 11.10 -18.69 14.60
N ASP A 228 10.57 -19.22 13.49
CA ASP A 228 11.25 -19.21 12.19
C ASP A 228 11.10 -17.87 11.42
N ARG A 229 10.21 -16.98 11.91
CA ARG A 229 9.93 -15.65 11.34
C ARG A 229 10.07 -14.54 12.40
N PRO A 230 11.28 -14.29 12.93
CA PRO A 230 11.49 -13.24 13.93
C PRO A 230 11.38 -11.85 13.28
N VAL A 231 10.75 -10.92 14.00
CA VAL A 231 10.64 -9.50 13.64
C VAL A 231 11.57 -8.61 14.45
N ALA A 232 12.20 -9.17 15.48
CA ALA A 232 13.21 -8.51 16.32
C ALA A 232 14.27 -9.50 16.79
N ASP A 233 15.42 -8.98 17.26
CA ASP A 233 16.51 -9.81 17.79
C ASP A 233 16.07 -10.55 19.06
N ASN A 234 16.21 -11.87 19.07
CA ASN A 234 15.87 -12.71 20.22
C ASN A 234 16.86 -12.59 21.40
N ARG A 235 18.01 -11.93 21.22
CA ARG A 235 18.97 -11.70 22.31
C ARG A 235 18.40 -10.78 23.38
N ALA A 236 17.61 -9.77 22.99
CA ALA A 236 17.01 -8.81 23.90
C ALA A 236 15.63 -9.29 24.42
N PRO A 237 15.30 -9.11 25.72
CA PRO A 237 13.96 -9.41 26.24
C PRO A 237 12.82 -8.74 25.46
N GLU A 238 13.03 -7.51 25.03
CA GLU A 238 12.07 -6.71 24.25
C GLU A 238 11.86 -7.33 22.87
N GLY A 239 12.93 -7.78 22.22
CA GLY A 239 12.84 -8.45 20.93
C GLY A 239 12.13 -9.80 21.01
N ARG A 240 12.37 -10.58 22.08
CA ARG A 240 11.59 -11.80 22.35
C ARG A 240 10.10 -11.50 22.54
N ALA A 241 9.77 -10.44 23.28
CA ALA A 241 8.37 -10.02 23.45
C ALA A 241 7.70 -9.70 22.11
N ARG A 242 8.39 -9.00 21.19
CA ARG A 242 7.87 -8.71 19.84
C ARG A 242 7.71 -9.95 18.96
N ASN A 243 8.55 -10.97 19.17
CA ASN A 243 8.46 -12.23 18.42
C ASN A 243 7.31 -13.12 18.90
N ARG A 244 6.92 -13.03 20.17
CA ARG A 244 5.72 -13.70 20.73
C ARG A 244 4.45 -12.94 20.34
N ARG A 245 4.01 -13.09 19.09
CA ARG A 245 2.88 -12.34 18.52
C ARG A 245 1.90 -13.22 17.75
N ILE A 246 0.72 -12.67 17.51
CA ILE A 246 -0.26 -13.17 16.55
C ILE A 246 -0.34 -12.16 15.40
N GLU A 247 -0.35 -12.64 14.17
CA GLU A 247 -0.48 -11.83 12.96
C GLU A 247 -1.77 -12.23 12.22
N PHE A 248 -2.46 -11.26 11.63
CA PHE A 248 -3.63 -11.50 10.78
C PHE A 248 -3.28 -11.07 9.36
N LYS A 249 -3.45 -11.97 8.39
CA LYS A 249 -3.21 -11.67 6.98
C LYS A 249 -4.44 -11.91 6.15
N VAL A 250 -4.77 -10.99 5.24
CA VAL A 250 -5.76 -11.27 4.21
C VAL A 250 -5.16 -12.26 3.23
N ALA A 251 -5.81 -13.41 3.04
CA ALA A 251 -5.42 -14.39 2.03
C ALA A 251 -5.70 -13.81 0.63
N GLN A 252 -4.74 -13.97 -0.28
CA GLN A 252 -4.82 -13.48 -1.66
C GLN A 252 -5.86 -14.24 -2.50
#